data_AF-A0AAU5Z3T2-F1
#
_entry.id   AF-A0AAU5Z3T2-F1
#
_cell.length_a   1.000
_cell.length_b   1.000
_cell.length_c   1.000
_cell.angle_alpha   90.00
_cell.angle_beta   90.00
_cell.angle_gamma   90.00
#
_symmetry.space_group_name_H-M   'P 1'
#
loop_
_entity.id
_entity.type
_entity.pdbx_description
1 polymer ?
#
loop_
_entity_poly.entity_id
_entity_poly.type
_entity_poly.pdbx_seq_one_letter_code
_entity_poly.pdbx_strand_id
1 'polypeptide(L)'
;MVMMTGSLAVRGTVVWLTPQQGGRVSGPPEPDYDYDYTATAYLPPRAAEDGQAGIALRRFAPGAWRTQAEGILVPAKGNRAQQVIPGCLVVITEGVRPVGLLTVEEVHALAPDGTPIIPAVEEPPIQTLTQPSAGEPPYRHSTAASRWTSQHASDDAPPQPANV
;
A
#
# COMPACT_ATOMS: atom_id res chain seq x y z
N MET A 1 8.19 -2.80 -2.82
CA MET A 1 8.62 -3.70 -3.91
C MET A 1 9.39 -4.86 -3.30
N VAL A 2 9.08 -6.11 -3.65
CA VAL A 2 9.76 -7.29 -3.07
C VAL A 2 10.16 -8.27 -4.19
N MET A 3 11.39 -8.76 -4.13
CA MET A 3 11.88 -9.79 -5.04
C MET A 3 11.46 -11.18 -4.52
N MET A 4 10.85 -11.98 -5.38
CA MET A 4 10.40 -13.34 -5.08
C MET A 4 11.58 -14.33 -5.18
N THR A 5 12.49 -14.25 -4.22
CA THR A 5 13.60 -15.21 -4.04
C THR A 5 13.22 -16.37 -3.11
N GLY A 6 12.23 -16.13 -2.24
CA GLY A 6 11.53 -17.10 -1.40
C GLY A 6 10.02 -16.88 -1.45
N SER A 7 9.29 -17.45 -0.50
CA SER A 7 7.83 -17.28 -0.42
C SER A 7 7.47 -15.85 -0.03
N LEU A 8 6.33 -15.36 -0.53
CA LEU A 8 5.81 -14.04 -0.24
C LEU A 8 4.39 -14.17 0.33
N ALA A 9 4.10 -13.44 1.40
CA ALA A 9 2.73 -13.20 1.81
C ALA A 9 2.16 -12.06 0.96
N VAL A 10 0.95 -12.25 0.45
CA VAL A 10 0.23 -11.25 -0.35
C VAL A 10 -1.17 -11.07 0.18
N ARG A 11 -1.68 -9.84 0.11
CA ARG A 11 -3.10 -9.53 0.32
C ARG A 11 -3.62 -8.83 -0.92
N GLY A 12 -4.87 -9.07 -1.29
CA GLY A 12 -5.51 -8.29 -2.33
C GLY A 12 -6.90 -8.80 -2.71
N THR A 13 -7.36 -8.39 -3.88
CA THR A 13 -8.68 -8.78 -4.39
C THR A 13 -8.56 -9.94 -5.37
N VAL A 14 -9.20 -11.07 -5.06
CA VAL A 14 -9.37 -12.18 -6.00
C VAL A 14 -10.67 -12.03 -6.79
N VAL A 15 -10.61 -12.34 -8.08
CA VAL A 15 -11.74 -12.42 -9.00
C VAL A 15 -11.69 -13.77 -9.69
N TRP A 16 -12.74 -14.57 -9.55
CA TRP A 16 -12.86 -15.86 -10.23
C TRP A 16 -13.45 -15.68 -11.62
N LEU A 17 -12.89 -16.37 -12.60
CA LEU A 17 -13.36 -16.30 -13.98
C LEU A 17 -14.65 -17.10 -14.13
N THR A 18 -15.61 -16.52 -14.85
CA THR A 18 -16.83 -17.22 -15.25
C THR A 18 -16.52 -18.32 -16.28
N PRO A 19 -17.41 -19.30 -16.48
CA PRO A 19 -17.24 -20.32 -17.52
C PRO A 19 -17.01 -19.71 -18.91
N GLN A 20 -17.69 -18.60 -19.23
CA GLN A 20 -17.57 -17.88 -20.50
C GLN A 20 -16.21 -17.21 -20.68
N GLN A 21 -15.50 -16.93 -19.58
CA GLN A 21 -14.14 -16.41 -19.57
C GLN A 21 -13.09 -17.54 -19.49
N GLY A 22 -13.50 -18.80 -19.57
CA GLY A 22 -12.62 -19.98 -19.48
C GLY A 22 -12.40 -20.51 -18.05
N GLY A 23 -13.11 -19.98 -17.06
CA GLY A 23 -13.04 -20.41 -15.67
C GLY A 23 -13.81 -21.69 -15.35
N ARG A 24 -14.04 -21.91 -14.05
CA ARG A 24 -14.70 -23.13 -13.54
C ARG A 24 -16.19 -23.14 -13.89
N VAL A 25 -16.66 -24.26 -14.45
CA VAL A 25 -18.10 -24.50 -14.66
C VAL A 25 -18.85 -24.60 -13.33
N SER A 26 -18.19 -25.09 -12.28
CA SER A 26 -18.75 -25.17 -10.93
C SER A 26 -18.87 -23.81 -10.22
N GLY A 27 -18.33 -22.73 -10.80
CA GLY A 27 -18.26 -21.43 -10.15
C GLY A 27 -17.03 -21.25 -9.25
N PRO A 28 -17.01 -20.19 -8.42
CA PRO A 28 -15.93 -19.89 -7.49
C PRO A 28 -15.66 -21.05 -6.54
N PRO A 29 -14.40 -21.22 -6.08
CA PRO A 29 -14.11 -22.17 -5.02
C PRO A 29 -14.89 -21.89 -3.74
N GLU A 30 -15.30 -22.96 -3.09
CA GLU A 30 -15.90 -22.97 -1.75
C GLU A 30 -14.99 -23.77 -0.81
N PRO A 31 -13.80 -23.29 -0.47
CA PRO A 31 -12.99 -23.98 0.53
C PRO A 31 -13.69 -23.89 1.89
N ASP A 32 -13.63 -24.96 2.67
CA ASP A 32 -14.03 -24.89 4.07
C ASP A 32 -13.13 -23.88 4.80
N TYR A 33 -13.65 -23.22 5.83
CA TYR A 33 -12.93 -22.16 6.56
C TYR A 33 -11.55 -22.58 7.09
N ASP A 34 -11.34 -23.88 7.30
CA ASP A 34 -10.09 -24.45 7.83
C ASP A 34 -9.06 -24.81 6.74
N TYR A 35 -9.41 -24.71 5.46
CA TYR A 35 -8.53 -25.08 4.35
C TYR A 35 -8.17 -23.90 3.45
N ASP A 36 -6.87 -23.78 3.16
CA ASP A 36 -6.39 -22.88 2.13
C ASP A 36 -6.73 -23.45 0.73
N TYR A 37 -7.25 -22.61 -0.16
CA TYR A 37 -7.35 -22.98 -1.58
C TYR A 37 -5.95 -22.96 -2.19
N THR A 38 -5.47 -24.12 -2.64
CA THR A 38 -4.15 -24.26 -3.26
C THR A 38 -4.27 -24.47 -4.76
N ALA A 39 -3.43 -23.74 -5.50
CA ALA A 39 -3.41 -23.79 -6.96
C ALA A 39 -2.01 -23.46 -7.50
N THR A 40 -1.86 -23.55 -8.82
CA THR A 40 -0.73 -22.93 -9.49
C THR A 40 -1.10 -21.52 -9.93
N ALA A 41 -0.09 -20.71 -10.23
CA ALA A 41 -0.29 -19.36 -10.72
C ALA A 41 0.88 -18.94 -11.60
N TYR A 42 0.72 -17.88 -12.37
CA TYR A 42 1.86 -17.19 -12.98
C TYR A 42 1.67 -15.68 -12.87
N LEU A 43 2.78 -14.96 -12.98
CA LEU A 43 2.79 -13.51 -12.92
C LEU A 43 3.28 -13.01 -14.30
N PRO A 44 2.48 -12.22 -15.03
CA PRO A 44 2.92 -11.60 -16.27
C PRO A 44 4.24 -10.81 -16.10
N PRO A 45 5.12 -10.79 -17.13
CA PRO A 45 4.90 -11.25 -18.50
C PRO A 45 5.07 -12.77 -18.72
N ARG A 46 5.29 -13.57 -17.67
CA ARG A 46 5.36 -15.02 -17.81
C ARG A 46 3.98 -15.59 -18.18
N ALA A 47 3.99 -16.75 -18.81
CA ALA A 47 2.79 -17.53 -19.14
C ALA A 47 2.70 -18.83 -18.31
N ALA A 48 1.60 -19.56 -18.45
CA ALA A 48 1.34 -20.78 -17.69
C ALA A 48 2.35 -21.91 -18.04
N GLU A 49 2.96 -21.84 -19.22
CA GLU A 49 3.87 -22.83 -19.79
C GLU A 49 5.34 -22.57 -19.38
N ASP A 50 5.71 -21.29 -19.20
CA ASP A 50 7.11 -20.89 -19.01
C ASP A 50 7.57 -20.97 -17.55
N GLY A 51 6.64 -20.87 -16.60
CA GLY A 51 7.00 -20.90 -15.20
C GLY A 51 5.88 -20.53 -14.25
N GLN A 52 5.35 -21.55 -13.57
CA GLN A 52 4.33 -21.38 -12.55
C GLN A 52 4.94 -21.10 -11.17
N ALA A 53 4.27 -20.30 -10.37
CA ALA A 53 4.39 -20.25 -8.92
C ALA A 53 3.30 -21.13 -8.28
N GLY A 54 3.52 -21.58 -7.06
CA GLY A 54 2.42 -22.07 -6.23
C GLY A 54 1.70 -20.89 -5.58
N ILE A 55 0.39 -21.01 -5.40
CA ILE A 55 -0.40 -20.08 -4.60
C ILE A 55 -1.28 -20.83 -3.61
N ALA A 56 -1.31 -20.36 -2.38
CA ALA A 56 -2.31 -20.72 -1.38
C ALA A 56 -3.13 -19.47 -1.06
N LEU A 57 -4.46 -19.55 -1.11
CA LEU A 57 -5.39 -18.46 -0.81
C LEU A 57 -6.28 -18.82 0.36
N ARG A 58 -6.56 -17.83 1.21
CA ARG A 58 -7.39 -17.95 2.41
C ARG A 58 -8.18 -16.68 2.65
N ARG A 59 -9.13 -16.77 3.60
CA ARG A 59 -9.94 -15.65 4.08
C ARG A 59 -10.72 -14.92 2.97
N PHE A 60 -11.08 -15.64 1.92
CA PHE A 60 -11.95 -15.15 0.86
C PHE A 60 -13.34 -15.73 1.03
N ALA A 61 -14.38 -14.96 0.72
CA ALA A 61 -15.76 -15.41 0.89
C ALA A 61 -16.05 -16.62 -0.03
N PRO A 62 -16.43 -17.79 0.52
CA PRO A 62 -16.77 -18.98 -0.27
C PRO A 62 -17.88 -18.66 -1.28
N GLY A 63 -17.74 -19.12 -2.52
CA GLY A 63 -18.75 -18.92 -3.56
C GLY A 63 -18.83 -17.48 -4.12
N ALA A 64 -18.09 -16.52 -3.55
CA ALA A 64 -18.09 -15.15 -4.03
C ALA A 64 -17.19 -15.00 -5.26
N TRP A 65 -17.72 -14.42 -6.34
CA TRP A 65 -16.97 -14.16 -7.58
C TRP A 65 -15.83 -13.15 -7.41
N ARG A 66 -15.97 -12.24 -6.45
CA ARG A 66 -14.97 -11.22 -6.12
C ARG A 66 -14.95 -11.00 -4.62
N THR A 67 -13.76 -11.05 -4.03
CA THR A 67 -13.59 -10.90 -2.59
C THR A 67 -12.14 -10.52 -2.27
N GLN A 68 -11.94 -9.93 -1.11
CA GLN A 68 -10.60 -9.84 -0.52
C GLN A 68 -10.09 -11.25 -0.21
N ALA A 69 -8.79 -11.43 -0.33
CA ALA A 69 -8.09 -12.68 -0.05
C ALA A 69 -6.70 -12.39 0.47
N GLU A 70 -6.20 -13.31 1.27
CA GLU A 70 -4.80 -13.38 1.63
C GLU A 70 -4.19 -14.64 1.05
N GLY A 71 -2.90 -14.59 0.78
CA GLY A 71 -2.24 -15.74 0.21
C GLY A 71 -0.74 -15.79 0.41
N ILE A 72 -0.21 -16.95 0.06
CA ILE A 72 1.22 -17.24 0.03
C ILE A 72 1.58 -17.59 -1.41
N LEU A 73 2.46 -16.79 -2.00
CA LEU A 73 3.08 -17.08 -3.29
C LEU A 73 4.40 -17.83 -3.05
N VAL A 74 4.55 -18.98 -3.70
CA VAL A 74 5.71 -19.86 -3.56
C VAL A 74 6.43 -19.97 -4.90
N PRO A 75 7.72 -19.59 -5.02
CA PRO A 75 8.40 -19.62 -6.31
C PRO A 75 8.74 -21.04 -6.71
N ALA A 76 8.48 -21.41 -7.98
CA ALA A 76 8.99 -22.67 -8.50
C ALA A 76 10.51 -22.68 -8.62
N LYS A 77 11.07 -23.89 -8.61
CA LYS A 77 12.49 -24.15 -8.83
C LYS A 77 12.91 -23.61 -10.20
N GLY A 78 13.86 -22.68 -10.21
CA GLY A 78 14.35 -22.03 -11.45
C GLY A 78 13.69 -20.69 -11.78
N ASN A 79 12.55 -20.36 -11.18
CA ASN A 79 11.77 -19.14 -11.46
C ASN A 79 11.89 -18.08 -10.36
N ARG A 80 12.98 -18.15 -9.59
CA ARG A 80 13.31 -17.19 -8.52
C ARG A 80 13.67 -15.83 -9.13
N ALA A 81 13.55 -14.78 -8.34
CA ALA A 81 13.79 -13.38 -8.71
C ALA A 81 12.72 -12.73 -9.61
N GLN A 82 11.46 -13.18 -9.52
CA GLN A 82 10.36 -12.41 -10.07
C GLN A 82 10.01 -11.23 -9.16
N GLN A 83 9.80 -10.05 -9.73
CA GLN A 83 9.41 -8.87 -8.96
C GLN A 83 7.90 -8.91 -8.68
N VAL A 84 7.52 -8.73 -7.41
CA VAL A 84 6.11 -8.58 -7.00
C VAL A 84 5.95 -7.24 -6.29
N ILE A 85 5.01 -6.44 -6.77
CA ILE A 85 4.65 -5.14 -6.20
C ILE A 85 3.13 -5.04 -6.05
N PRO A 86 2.63 -4.18 -5.14
CA PRO A 86 1.25 -3.76 -5.18
C PRO A 86 0.85 -3.28 -6.58
N GLY A 87 -0.32 -3.68 -7.05
CA GLY A 87 -0.82 -3.49 -8.41
C GLY A 87 -0.49 -4.64 -9.38
N CYS A 88 0.40 -5.57 -9.01
CA CYS A 88 0.65 -6.76 -9.85
C CYS A 88 -0.59 -7.64 -9.95
N LEU A 89 -0.76 -8.23 -11.13
CA LEU A 89 -1.71 -9.31 -11.35
C LEU A 89 -1.02 -10.67 -11.19
N VAL A 90 -1.63 -11.53 -10.40
CA VAL A 90 -1.31 -12.95 -10.33
C VAL A 90 -2.45 -13.71 -11.01
N VAL A 91 -2.14 -14.44 -12.07
CA VAL A 91 -3.12 -15.29 -12.75
C VAL A 91 -3.13 -16.65 -12.07
N ILE A 92 -4.26 -17.02 -11.49
CA ILE A 92 -4.45 -18.29 -10.80
C ILE A 92 -4.87 -19.33 -11.83
N THR A 93 -4.21 -20.49 -11.81
CA THR A 93 -4.39 -21.57 -12.77
C THR A 93 -4.68 -22.90 -12.11
N GLU A 94 -5.52 -23.70 -12.76
CA GLU A 94 -5.65 -25.14 -12.50
C GLU A 94 -5.01 -25.88 -13.68
N GLY A 95 -3.83 -26.45 -13.47
CA GLY A 95 -2.97 -26.88 -14.59
C GLY A 95 -2.49 -25.66 -15.38
N VAL A 96 -2.78 -25.60 -16.69
CA VAL A 96 -2.47 -24.44 -17.55
C VAL A 96 -3.67 -23.50 -17.75
N ARG A 97 -4.85 -23.88 -17.26
CA ARG A 97 -6.09 -23.12 -17.47
C ARG A 97 -6.21 -21.99 -16.45
N PRO A 98 -6.34 -20.72 -16.87
CA PRO A 98 -6.69 -19.62 -15.97
C PRO A 98 -8.08 -19.82 -15.36
N VAL A 99 -8.18 -19.70 -14.04
CA VAL A 99 -9.44 -19.82 -13.28
C VAL A 99 -9.75 -18.60 -12.44
N GLY A 100 -8.77 -17.75 -12.18
CA GLY A 100 -8.95 -16.53 -11.40
C GLY A 100 -7.80 -15.55 -11.56
N LEU A 101 -8.00 -14.35 -11.04
CA LEU A 101 -7.04 -13.27 -11.04
C LEU A 101 -6.96 -12.72 -9.61
N LEU A 102 -5.76 -12.54 -9.07
CA LEU A 102 -5.52 -11.81 -7.84
C LEU A 102 -4.82 -10.49 -8.19
N THR A 103 -5.44 -9.38 -7.83
CA THR A 103 -4.78 -8.06 -7.85
C THR A 103 -4.11 -7.87 -6.50
N VAL A 104 -2.78 -7.84 -6.49
CA VAL A 104 -1.98 -7.69 -5.26
C VAL A 104 -2.11 -6.26 -4.74
N GLU A 105 -2.47 -6.10 -3.47
CA GLU A 105 -2.55 -4.82 -2.77
C GLU A 105 -1.40 -4.66 -1.77
N GLU A 106 -1.01 -5.74 -1.11
CA GLU A 106 0.11 -5.77 -0.15
C GLU A 106 1.01 -6.98 -0.42
N VAL A 107 2.30 -6.83 -0.14
CA VAL A 107 3.30 -7.88 -0.32
C VAL A 107 4.37 -7.81 0.78
N HIS A 108 4.64 -8.95 1.40
CA HIS A 108 5.65 -9.11 2.43
C HIS A 108 6.51 -10.33 2.13
N ALA A 109 7.84 -10.22 2.31
CA ALA A 109 8.70 -11.39 2.24
C ALA A 109 8.42 -12.31 3.43
N LEU A 110 8.49 -13.62 3.23
CA LEU A 110 8.39 -14.59 4.33
C LEU A 110 9.77 -15.15 4.67
N ALA A 111 10.02 -15.30 5.96
CA ALA A 111 11.14 -16.06 6.48
C ALA A 111 10.93 -17.57 6.24
N PRO A 112 11.98 -18.41 6.37
CA PRO A 112 11.85 -19.86 6.16
C PRO A 112 10.84 -20.54 7.08
N ASP A 113 10.54 -19.95 8.24
CA ASP A 113 9.54 -20.42 9.20
C ASP A 113 8.10 -19.97 8.86
N GLY A 114 7.92 -19.22 7.77
CA GLY A 114 6.63 -18.70 7.31
C GLY A 114 6.20 -17.38 7.94
N THR A 115 7.03 -16.77 8.80
CA THR A 115 6.72 -15.47 9.41
C THR A 115 7.00 -14.31 8.45
N PRO A 116 6.16 -13.25 8.41
CA PRO A 116 6.45 -12.07 7.59
C PRO A 116 7.71 -11.36 8.07
N ILE A 117 8.65 -11.12 7.16
CA ILE A 117 9.80 -10.25 7.38
C ILE A 117 9.28 -8.82 7.24
N ILE A 118 9.00 -8.19 8.38
CA ILE A 118 8.70 -6.76 8.44
C ILE A 118 10.05 -6.04 8.39
N PRO A 119 10.36 -5.25 7.34
CA PRO A 119 11.56 -4.45 7.35
C PRO A 119 11.46 -3.50 8.55
N ALA A 120 12.50 -3.49 9.40
CA ALA A 120 12.61 -2.54 10.48
C ALA A 120 12.44 -1.14 9.88
N VAL A 121 11.41 -0.42 10.34
CA VAL A 121 11.30 1.01 10.04
C VAL A 121 12.56 1.62 10.64
N GLU A 122 13.42 2.18 9.79
CA GLU A 122 14.51 3.03 10.24
C GLU A 122 13.87 4.19 10.99
N GLU A 123 13.76 4.06 12.32
CA GLU A 123 13.40 5.18 13.17
C GLU A 123 14.46 6.26 12.89
N PRO A 124 14.07 7.45 12.40
CA PRO A 124 15.02 8.52 12.25
C PRO A 124 15.68 8.71 13.61
N PRO A 125 17.02 8.84 13.68
CA PRO A 125 17.70 8.98 14.96
C PRO A 125 17.02 10.11 15.71
N ILE A 126 16.44 9.80 16.86
CA ILE A 126 15.97 10.81 17.81
C ILE A 126 17.23 11.62 18.10
N GLN A 127 17.33 12.81 17.50
CA GLN A 127 18.38 13.74 17.82
C GLN A 127 18.18 14.07 19.29
N THR A 128 19.03 13.49 20.13
CA THR A 128 19.18 13.89 21.53
C THR A 128 19.27 15.41 21.52
N LEU A 129 18.27 16.07 22.11
CA LEU A 129 18.22 17.52 22.24
C LEU A 129 19.59 17.97 22.74
N THR A 130 20.37 18.53 21.83
CA THR A 130 21.70 19.04 22.12
C THR A 130 21.47 20.20 23.07
N GLN A 131 22.12 20.15 24.24
CA GLN A 131 22.13 21.26 25.19
C GLN A 131 22.36 22.58 24.43
N PRO A 132 21.56 23.63 24.69
CA PRO A 132 21.76 24.90 24.03
C PRO A 132 23.17 25.39 24.35
N SER A 133 23.93 25.66 23.30
CA SER A 133 25.27 26.22 23.36
C SER A 133 25.19 27.55 24.11
N ALA A 134 25.95 27.67 25.20
CA ALA A 134 26.09 28.90 25.97
C ALA A 134 26.79 29.96 25.09
N GLY A 135 26.01 30.74 24.33
CA GLY A 135 26.55 31.77 23.45
C GLY A 135 25.53 32.59 22.68
N GLU A 136 24.25 32.22 22.68
CA GLU A 136 23.23 32.99 21.96
C GLU A 136 22.72 34.17 22.81
N PRO A 137 22.83 35.43 22.33
CA PRO A 137 22.27 36.56 23.03
C PRO A 137 20.74 36.41 23.13
N PRO A 138 20.12 36.86 24.24
CA PRO A 138 18.73 36.54 24.53
C PRO A 138 17.81 37.02 23.40
N TYR A 139 16.96 36.11 22.94
CA TYR A 139 15.90 36.34 21.98
C TYR A 139 15.06 37.57 22.39
N ARG A 140 15.14 38.64 21.61
CA ARG A 140 14.23 39.79 21.77
C ARG A 140 12.84 39.36 21.29
N HIS A 141 11.93 39.12 22.24
CA HIS A 141 10.52 39.04 21.92
C HIS A 141 10.10 40.34 21.21
N SER A 142 9.66 40.21 19.96
CA SER A 142 9.03 41.28 19.22
C SER A 142 7.71 41.63 19.89
N THR A 143 7.63 42.78 20.54
CA THR A 143 6.40 43.32 21.10
C THR A 143 5.52 43.88 19.99
N ALA A 144 4.91 42.99 19.20
CA ALA A 144 3.86 43.31 18.24
C ALA A 144 2.51 43.61 18.97
N ALA A 145 2.54 44.54 19.92
CA ALA A 145 1.37 45.00 20.66
C ALA A 145 1.50 46.49 20.97
N SER A 146 1.66 47.32 19.93
CA SER A 146 1.56 48.79 20.03
C SER A 146 1.25 49.40 18.66
N ARG A 147 0.15 48.98 18.04
CA ARG A 147 -0.40 49.65 16.83
C ARG A 147 -1.92 49.72 16.85
N TRP A 148 -2.51 50.00 18.02
CA TRP A 148 -3.94 50.33 18.08
C TRP A 148 -4.21 51.57 18.92
N THR A 149 -3.70 52.71 18.45
CA THR A 149 -4.24 54.03 18.80
C THR A 149 -4.12 54.94 17.58
N SER A 150 -4.94 54.68 16.56
CA SER A 150 -5.21 55.71 15.55
C SER A 150 -6.28 56.63 16.14
N GLN A 151 -5.85 57.76 16.71
CA GLN A 151 -6.72 58.90 16.95
C GLN A 151 -7.31 59.35 15.61
N HIS A 152 -8.63 59.46 15.56
CA HIS A 152 -9.32 60.19 14.49
C HIS A 152 -8.86 61.65 14.52
N ALA A 153 -8.13 62.07 13.49
CA ALA A 153 -7.80 63.47 13.24
C ALA A 153 -8.17 63.79 11.79
N SER A 154 -9.46 64.02 11.54
CA SER A 154 -9.99 64.58 10.29
C SER A 154 -11.40 65.13 10.56
N ASP A 155 -11.47 66.23 11.33
CA ASP A 155 -12.57 67.19 11.25
C ASP A 155 -12.17 68.43 12.05
N ASP A 156 -11.21 69.19 11.53
CA ASP A 156 -11.24 70.65 11.65
C ASP A 156 -10.20 71.27 10.70
N ALA A 157 -10.68 71.76 9.56
CA ALA A 157 -9.93 72.71 8.77
C ALA A 157 -10.94 73.74 8.23
N PRO A 158 -10.99 74.96 8.78
CA PRO A 158 -11.71 76.05 8.15
C PRO A 158 -10.78 76.77 7.16
N PRO A 159 -11.19 76.98 5.90
CA PRO A 159 -10.64 78.04 5.08
C PRO A 159 -11.49 79.32 5.18
N GLN A 160 -10.77 80.43 5.30
CA GLN A 160 -11.15 81.85 5.43
C GLN A 160 -12.05 82.44 4.30
N PRO A 161 -12.53 83.71 4.43
CA PRO A 161 -13.83 84.19 3.92
C PRO A 161 -13.81 85.04 2.63
N ALA A 162 -15.03 85.54 2.28
CA ALA A 162 -15.45 86.65 1.38
C ALA A 162 -16.05 86.19 0.03
N ASN A 163 -17.21 86.64 -0.49
CA ASN A 163 -18.12 87.77 -0.25
C ASN A 163 -19.51 87.42 -0.88
N VAL A 164 -20.62 87.92 -0.33
CA VAL A 164 -21.55 88.95 -0.87
C VAL A 164 -22.36 89.49 0.31
#